data_AF-A0A2A9NBC6-F1
#
_entry.id   AF-A0A2A9NBC6-F1
#
_cell.length_a   1.000
_cell.length_b   1.000
_cell.length_c   1.000
_cell.angle_alpha   90.00
_cell.angle_beta   90.00
_cell.angle_gamma   90.00
#
_symmetry.space_group_name_H-M   'P 1'
#
loop_
_entity.id
_entity.type
_entity.pdbx_description
1 polymer ?
#
loop_
_entity_poly.entity_id
_entity_poly.type
_entity_poly.pdbx_seq_one_letter_code
_entity_poly.pdbx_strand_id
1 'polypeptide(L)'
;MPATTSHAQQSVAPSSIPPPDFSDTEPSEDWKRQIKERIQLNLEKLYQEAEVNYRKALQDVRSDEERTRLKEDHTLKKGSIRTLGAEEYHRQLELERQQRKWALGLSIDESWKETLVRE
;
A
#
# COMPACT_ATOMS: atom_id res chain seq x y z
N MET A 1 32.18 -67.72 -3.59
CA MET A 1 31.65 -66.66 -2.73
C MET A 1 31.60 -65.37 -3.55
N PRO A 2 30.43 -64.95 -4.07
CA PRO A 2 30.32 -63.73 -4.87
C PRO A 2 30.15 -62.51 -3.96
N ALA A 3 30.95 -61.46 -4.16
CA ALA A 3 30.76 -60.16 -3.54
C ALA A 3 29.81 -59.33 -4.41
N THR A 4 28.67 -58.96 -3.84
CA THR A 4 27.61 -58.18 -4.49
C THR A 4 28.01 -56.73 -4.69
N THR A 5 27.86 -56.29 -5.93
CA THR A 5 27.94 -54.91 -6.42
C THR A 5 27.07 -53.95 -5.60
N SER A 6 27.69 -52.89 -5.09
CA SER A 6 27.05 -51.83 -4.31
C SER A 6 26.24 -50.90 -5.24
N HIS A 7 24.96 -50.76 -4.93
CA HIS A 7 23.99 -49.93 -5.64
C HIS A 7 24.24 -48.46 -5.32
N ALA A 8 24.65 -47.67 -6.31
CA ALA A 8 24.86 -46.23 -6.16
C ALA A 8 23.51 -45.53 -5.94
N GLN A 9 23.25 -45.15 -4.70
CA GLN A 9 22.10 -44.37 -4.27
C GLN A 9 22.32 -42.93 -4.75
N GLN A 10 21.68 -42.55 -5.86
CA GLN A 10 21.64 -41.17 -6.35
C GLN A 10 20.79 -40.34 -5.37
N SER A 11 21.47 -39.60 -4.49
CA SER A 11 20.86 -38.54 -3.69
C SER A 11 20.43 -37.41 -4.63
N VAL A 12 19.13 -37.35 -4.94
CA VAL A 12 18.49 -36.15 -5.47
C VAL A 12 18.62 -35.03 -4.45
N ALA A 13 19.49 -34.06 -4.73
CA ALA A 13 19.58 -32.84 -3.94
C ALA A 13 18.23 -32.11 -3.99
N PRO A 14 17.70 -31.59 -2.86
CA PRO A 14 16.56 -30.70 -2.91
C PRO A 14 16.99 -29.46 -3.71
N SER A 15 16.28 -29.16 -4.79
CA SER A 15 16.45 -27.93 -5.55
C SER A 15 16.36 -26.76 -4.58
N SER A 16 17.51 -26.15 -4.28
CA SER A 16 17.59 -24.92 -3.52
C SER A 16 16.97 -23.85 -4.42
N ILE A 17 15.66 -23.63 -4.29
CA ILE A 17 14.99 -22.48 -4.89
C ILE A 17 15.79 -21.28 -4.38
N PRO A 18 16.43 -20.49 -5.26
CA PRO A 18 17.15 -19.31 -4.82
C PRO A 18 16.16 -18.44 -4.04
N PRO A 19 16.57 -17.83 -2.92
CA PRO A 19 15.69 -16.93 -2.20
C PRO A 19 15.15 -15.91 -3.20
N PRO A 20 13.83 -15.71 -3.28
CA PRO A 20 13.25 -14.78 -4.24
C PRO A 20 13.90 -13.42 -4.06
N ASP A 21 14.34 -12.85 -5.16
CA ASP A 21 14.94 -11.51 -5.15
C ASP A 21 13.89 -10.54 -4.59
N PHE A 22 14.32 -9.51 -3.86
CA PHE A 22 13.42 -8.47 -3.33
C PHE A 22 12.48 -7.88 -4.41
N SER A 23 12.93 -7.92 -5.66
CA SER A 23 12.16 -7.65 -6.89
C SER A 23 10.80 -8.36 -6.96
N ASP A 24 10.73 -9.63 -6.56
CA ASP A 24 9.53 -10.46 -6.77
C ASP A 24 8.39 -10.09 -5.82
N THR A 25 8.72 -9.45 -4.70
CA THR A 25 7.75 -8.96 -3.72
C THR A 25 7.31 -7.52 -3.98
N GLU A 26 8.04 -6.76 -4.79
CA GLU A 26 7.71 -5.37 -5.08
C GLU A 26 6.63 -5.27 -6.18
N PRO A 27 5.56 -4.49 -5.97
CA PRO A 27 4.56 -4.28 -7.01
C PRO A 27 5.10 -3.46 -8.17
N SER A 28 4.59 -3.74 -9.37
CA SER A 28 4.97 -3.01 -10.58
C SER A 28 4.62 -1.53 -10.50
N GLU A 29 5.32 -0.69 -11.25
CA GLU A 29 5.01 0.75 -11.32
C GLU A 29 3.61 1.01 -11.88
N ASP A 30 3.11 0.14 -12.76
CA ASP A 30 1.75 0.21 -13.26
C ASP A 30 0.71 -0.04 -12.16
N TRP A 31 0.95 -1.05 -11.31
CA TRP A 31 0.08 -1.32 -10.15
C TRP A 31 0.09 -0.13 -9.19
N LYS A 32 1.27 0.43 -8.88
CA LYS A 32 1.40 1.60 -8.01
C LYS A 32 0.65 2.81 -8.57
N ARG A 33 0.70 3.02 -9.88
CA ARG A 33 -0.04 4.10 -10.57
C ARG A 33 -1.55 3.90 -10.45
N GLN A 34 -2.05 2.69 -10.71
CA GLN A 34 -3.48 2.38 -10.59
C GLN A 34 -4.01 2.59 -9.17
N ILE A 35 -3.22 2.21 -8.16
CA ILE A 35 -3.60 2.42 -6.76
C ILE A 35 -3.64 3.91 -6.42
N LYS A 36 -2.67 4.70 -6.87
CA LYS A 36 -2.69 6.16 -6.71
C LYS A 36 -3.94 6.80 -7.34
N GLU A 37 -4.29 6.38 -8.56
CA GLU A 37 -5.51 6.86 -9.24
C GLU A 37 -6.77 6.49 -8.46
N ARG A 38 -6.89 5.24 -8.01
CA ARG A 38 -8.03 4.78 -7.20
C ARG A 38 -8.17 5.55 -5.88
N ILE A 39 -7.05 5.77 -5.19
CA ILE A 39 -7.04 6.56 -3.94
C ILE A 39 -7.46 8.00 -4.24
N GLN A 40 -6.95 8.60 -5.30
CA GLN A 40 -7.33 9.97 -5.68
C GLN A 40 -8.84 10.06 -5.97
N LEU A 41 -9.42 9.11 -6.69
CA LEU A 41 -10.86 9.05 -6.94
C LEU A 41 -11.67 8.94 -5.64
N ASN A 42 -11.20 8.13 -4.68
CA ASN A 42 -11.86 8.01 -3.38
C ASN A 42 -11.79 9.29 -2.54
N LEU A 43 -10.69 10.05 -2.65
CA LEU A 43 -10.49 11.30 -1.93
C LEU A 43 -11.13 12.52 -2.62
N GLU A 44 -11.49 12.40 -3.90
CA GLU A 44 -12.08 13.47 -4.69
C GLU A 44 -13.30 14.07 -4.00
N LYS A 45 -14.18 13.23 -3.43
CA LYS A 45 -15.35 13.69 -2.67
C LYS A 45 -14.96 14.55 -1.46
N LEU A 46 -13.89 14.20 -0.75
CA LEU A 46 -13.41 14.96 0.41
C LEU A 46 -12.82 16.31 -0.02
N TYR A 47 -12.11 16.35 -1.15
CA TYR A 47 -11.61 17.60 -1.71
C TYR A 47 -12.76 18.52 -2.14
N GLN A 48 -13.78 17.98 -2.80
CA GLN A 48 -14.96 18.73 -3.20
C GLN A 48 -15.73 19.26 -1.98
N GLU A 49 -15.90 18.44 -0.96
CA GLU A 49 -16.55 18.86 0.29
C GLU A 49 -15.77 19.98 0.98
N ALA A 50 -14.44 19.86 1.06
CA ALA A 50 -13.58 20.92 1.61
C ALA A 50 -13.73 22.24 0.83
N GLU A 51 -13.79 22.16 -0.50
CA GLU A 51 -13.96 23.35 -1.37
C GLU A 51 -15.36 23.96 -1.26
N VAL A 52 -16.40 23.15 -1.15
CA VAL A 52 -17.78 23.64 -0.93
C VAL A 52 -17.89 24.33 0.43
N ASN A 53 -17.34 23.72 1.48
CA ASN A 53 -17.36 24.28 2.83
C ASN A 53 -16.56 25.60 2.89
N TYR A 54 -15.39 25.64 2.26
CA TYR A 54 -14.59 26.85 2.15
C TYR A 54 -15.35 27.97 1.45
N ARG A 55 -15.95 27.70 0.29
CA ARG A 55 -16.73 28.71 -0.46
C ARG A 55 -17.94 29.20 0.31
N LYS A 56 -18.63 28.31 1.03
CA LYS A 56 -19.77 28.68 1.87
C LYS A 56 -19.34 29.60 3.00
N ALA A 57 -18.29 29.23 3.73
CA ALA A 57 -17.76 30.06 4.81
C ALA A 57 -17.27 31.42 4.30
N LEU A 58 -16.72 31.49 3.09
CA LEU A 58 -16.25 32.73 2.48
C LEU A 58 -17.37 33.76 2.24
N GLN A 59 -18.63 33.34 2.12
CA GLN A 59 -19.77 34.25 1.94
C GLN A 59 -20.11 35.04 3.20
N ASP A 60 -19.78 34.49 4.37
CA ASP A 60 -20.10 35.09 5.67
C ASP A 60 -18.96 35.98 6.22
N VAL A 61 -17.79 35.96 5.57
CA VAL A 61 -16.59 36.66 6.00
C VAL A 61 -16.76 38.18 5.89
N ARG A 62 -16.41 38.90 6.96
CA ARG A 62 -16.53 40.38 7.01
C ARG A 62 -15.21 41.12 7.15
N SER A 63 -14.11 40.42 7.41
CA SER A 63 -12.78 41.02 7.52
C SER A 63 -11.71 40.24 6.76
N ASP A 64 -10.63 40.93 6.41
CA ASP A 64 -9.50 40.31 5.71
C ASP A 64 -8.72 39.33 6.60
N GLU A 65 -8.70 39.55 7.93
CA GLU A 65 -8.11 38.60 8.89
C GLU A 65 -8.89 37.29 8.92
N GLU A 66 -10.23 37.36 8.95
CA GLU A 66 -11.09 36.19 8.94
C GLU A 66 -10.95 35.44 7.60
N ARG A 67 -10.86 36.17 6.49
CA ARG A 67 -10.56 35.59 5.16
C ARG A 67 -9.23 34.83 5.14
N THR A 68 -8.21 35.42 5.75
CA THR A 68 -6.86 34.84 5.80
C THR A 68 -6.86 33.55 6.61
N ARG A 69 -7.46 33.57 7.82
CA ARG A 69 -7.62 32.36 8.65
C ARG A 69 -8.38 31.26 7.91
N LEU A 70 -9.49 31.61 7.26
CA LEU A 70 -10.29 30.63 6.52
C LEU A 70 -9.49 29.98 5.37
N LYS A 71 -8.61 30.74 4.71
CA LYS A 71 -7.72 30.21 3.67
C LYS A 71 -6.65 29.28 4.24
N GLU A 72 -6.09 29.60 5.41
CA GLU A 72 -5.15 28.73 6.13
C GLU A 72 -5.83 27.42 6.53
N ASP A 73 -7.01 27.48 7.15
CA ASP A 73 -7.79 26.31 7.54
C ASP A 73 -8.13 25.41 6.35
N HIS A 74 -8.55 26.00 5.23
CA HIS A 74 -8.80 25.24 4.01
C HIS A 74 -7.54 24.55 3.47
N THR A 75 -6.39 25.23 3.55
CA THR A 75 -5.10 24.65 3.14
C THR A 75 -4.70 23.49 4.06
N LEU A 76 -4.87 23.65 5.38
CA LEU A 76 -4.64 22.58 6.36
C LEU A 76 -5.57 21.38 6.12
N LYS A 77 -6.84 21.63 5.80
CA LYS A 77 -7.80 20.57 5.49
C LYS A 77 -7.40 19.78 4.24
N LYS A 78 -7.02 20.47 3.16
CA LYS A 78 -6.50 19.83 1.94
C LYS A 78 -5.20 19.07 2.18
N GLY A 79 -4.33 19.60 3.04
CA GLY A 79 -3.12 18.91 3.50
C GLY A 79 -3.45 17.61 4.23
N SER A 80 -4.42 17.64 5.14
CA SER A 80 -4.88 16.46 5.87
C SER A 80 -5.45 15.39 4.94
N ILE A 81 -6.25 15.78 3.94
CA ILE A 81 -6.77 14.85 2.91
C ILE A 81 -5.62 14.20 2.13
N ARG A 82 -4.58 14.97 1.79
CA ARG A 82 -3.39 14.43 1.12
C ARG A 82 -2.66 13.40 1.98
N THR A 83 -2.52 13.68 3.27
CA THR A 83 -1.90 12.74 4.22
C THR A 83 -2.69 11.43 4.29
N LEU A 84 -4.02 11.49 4.35
CA LEU A 84 -4.86 10.28 4.30
C LEU A 84 -4.61 9.46 3.03
N GLY A 85 -4.42 10.11 1.89
CA GLY A 85 -4.06 9.41 0.64
C GLY A 85 -2.70 8.75 0.66
N ALA A 86 -1.71 9.40 1.28
CA ALA A 86 -0.38 8.81 1.44
C ALA A 86 -0.41 7.61 2.38
N GLU A 87 -1.12 7.71 3.51
CA GLU A 87 -1.31 6.61 4.45
C GLU A 87 -1.99 5.40 3.80
N GLU A 88 -3.08 5.62 3.06
CA GLU A 88 -3.78 4.54 2.36
C GLU A 88 -2.92 3.91 1.25
N TYR A 89 -2.13 4.73 0.54
CA TYR A 89 -1.18 4.22 -0.45
C TYR A 89 -0.14 3.31 0.20
N HIS A 90 0.47 3.74 1.30
CA HIS A 90 1.46 2.94 2.02
C HIS A 90 0.85 1.65 2.58
N ARG A 91 -0.37 1.72 3.11
CA ARG A 91 -1.10 0.55 3.62
C ARG A 91 -1.35 -0.47 2.51
N GLN A 92 -1.86 -0.04 1.36
CA GLN A 92 -2.15 -0.92 0.23
C GLN A 92 -0.87 -1.49 -0.38
N LEU A 93 0.18 -0.68 -0.51
CA LEU A 93 1.48 -1.13 -1.00
C LEU A 93 2.07 -2.24 -0.12
N GLU A 94 1.98 -2.06 1.20
CA GLU A 94 2.48 -3.07 2.13
C GLU A 94 1.61 -4.34 2.11
N LEU A 95 0.29 -4.20 2.04
CA LEU A 95 -0.61 -5.35 1.87
C LEU A 95 -0.23 -6.21 0.66
N GLU A 96 -0.04 -5.60 -0.52
CA GLU A 96 0.34 -6.31 -1.75
C GLU A 96 1.72 -6.99 -1.61
N ARG A 97 2.69 -6.35 -0.99
CA ARG A 97 4.00 -6.97 -0.70
C ARG A 97 3.84 -8.21 0.17
N GLN A 98 3.00 -8.13 1.19
CA GLN A 98 2.76 -9.25 2.11
C GLN A 98 1.98 -10.38 1.42
N GLN A 99 1.00 -10.06 0.56
CA GLN A 99 0.33 -11.04 -0.31
C GLN A 99 1.32 -11.76 -1.24
N ARG A 100 2.25 -11.04 -1.86
CA ARG A 100 3.29 -11.63 -2.72
C ARG A 100 4.26 -12.51 -1.93
N LYS A 101 4.72 -12.04 -0.77
CA LYS A 101 5.52 -12.86 0.16
C LYS A 101 4.80 -14.17 0.50
N TRP A 102 3.50 -14.08 0.84
CA TRP A 102 2.70 -15.25 1.15
C TRP A 102 2.60 -16.23 -0.03
N ALA A 103 2.31 -15.72 -1.23
CA ALA A 103 2.22 -16.53 -2.45
C ALA A 103 3.53 -17.25 -2.80
N LEU A 104 4.67 -16.67 -2.44
CA LEU A 104 6.00 -17.25 -2.60
C LEU A 104 6.40 -18.20 -1.44
N GLY A 105 5.52 -18.41 -0.46
CA GLY A 105 5.80 -19.22 0.73
C GLY A 105 6.79 -18.58 1.70
N LEU A 106 7.03 -17.27 1.59
CA LEU A 106 7.89 -16.53 2.50
C LEU A 106 7.16 -16.18 3.80
N SER A 107 7.94 -15.91 4.84
CA SER A 107 7.40 -15.41 6.09
C SER A 107 6.74 -14.04 5.89
N ILE A 108 5.49 -13.95 6.35
CA ILE A 108 4.70 -12.73 6.39
C ILE A 108 4.88 -12.09 7.75
N ASP A 109 4.82 -10.76 7.82
CA ASP A 109 4.73 -10.05 9.08
C ASP A 109 3.48 -10.43 9.89
N GLU A 110 3.66 -10.59 11.19
CA GLU A 110 2.63 -11.08 12.11
C GLU A 110 1.39 -10.18 12.14
N SER A 111 1.59 -8.85 12.01
CA SER A 111 0.51 -7.86 11.93
C SER A 111 -0.40 -8.01 10.71
N TRP A 112 0.04 -8.72 9.67
CA TRP A 112 -0.73 -8.93 8.44
C TRP A 112 -1.34 -10.33 8.35
N LYS A 113 -0.94 -11.27 9.21
CA LYS A 113 -1.46 -12.65 9.20
C LYS A 113 -2.98 -12.67 9.33
N GLU A 114 -3.56 -11.91 10.25
CA GLU A 114 -5.03 -11.88 10.41
C GLU A 114 -5.75 -11.25 9.21
N THR A 115 -5.15 -10.21 8.62
CA THR A 115 -5.72 -9.52 7.45
C THR A 115 -5.73 -10.43 6.23
N LEU A 116 -4.65 -11.19 6.00
CA LEU A 116 -4.50 -12.08 4.85
C LEU A 116 -5.23 -13.41 4.99
N VAL A 117 -5.39 -13.92 6.21
CA VAL A 117 -6.14 -15.17 6.46
C VAL A 117 -7.66 -14.97 6.36
N ARG A 118 -8.14 -13.72 6.47
CA ARG A 118 -9.57 -13.37 6.38
C ARG A 118 -10.04 -13.00 4.96
N GLU A 119 -9.13 -12.80 4.02
CA GLU A 119 -9.43 -12.64 2.58
C GLU A 119 -9.78 -13.98 1.93
#